data_AF-A0A5B9WJ89-F1
#
_entry.id   AF-A0A5B9WJ89-F1
#
_cell.length_a   1.000
_cell.length_b   1.000
_cell.length_c   1.000
_cell.angle_alpha   90.00
_cell.angle_beta   90.00
_cell.angle_gamma   90.00
#
_symmetry.space_group_name_H-M   'P 1'
#
loop_
_entity.id
_entity.type
_entity.pdbx_description
1 polymer ?
#
loop_
_entity_poly.entity_id
_entity_poly.type
_entity_poly.pdbx_seq_one_letter_code
_entity_poly.pdbx_strand_id
1 'polypeptide(L)'
;MIRFIITTAIVLIKMSTGFGQKIPEIGQRWDGKVDHGEKIYAPPPLGIQDQISFDIAGILFKGAVKEKKVVFISTSDPDFVINGKKYIGATLSSIRNRNSILTVPGWGRYLSIEDNWNAAFGFESVSDSSRIVFLFKH
;
A
#
# COMPACT_ATOMS: atom_id res chain seq x y z
N MET A 1 -0.38 42.99 49.28
CA MET A 1 -0.44 41.50 49.25
C MET A 1 -0.83 41.11 47.83
N ILE A 2 0.15 40.87 46.94
CA ILE A 2 -0.07 40.65 45.49
C ILE A 2 0.23 39.19 45.19
N ARG A 3 -0.78 38.45 44.69
CA ARG A 3 -0.65 37.05 44.30
C ARG A 3 -0.09 36.97 42.87
N PHE A 4 1.08 36.36 42.71
CA PHE A 4 1.61 35.96 41.41
C PHE A 4 0.90 34.68 40.96
N ILE A 5 0.19 34.74 39.84
CA ILE A 5 -0.31 33.56 39.13
C ILE A 5 0.74 33.26 38.04
N ILE A 6 1.56 32.23 38.27
CA ILE A 6 2.46 31.71 37.25
C ILE A 6 1.64 30.77 36.38
N THR A 7 1.15 31.26 35.24
CA THR A 7 0.54 30.42 34.21
C THR A 7 1.68 29.78 33.41
N THR A 8 2.08 28.57 33.81
CA THR A 8 3.03 27.77 33.05
C THR A 8 2.32 27.26 31.79
N ALA A 9 2.45 27.98 30.68
CA ALA A 9 2.05 27.50 29.37
C ALA A 9 3.05 26.42 28.94
N ILE A 10 2.69 25.15 29.13
CA ILE A 10 3.39 24.02 28.53
C ILE A 10 3.04 24.04 27.04
N VAL A 11 3.85 24.73 26.24
CA VAL A 11 3.81 24.59 24.78
C VAL A 11 4.41 23.23 24.45
N LEU A 12 3.54 22.27 24.16
CA LEU A 12 3.93 20.98 23.61
C LEU A 12 4.48 21.23 22.20
N ILE A 13 5.80 21.34 22.09
CA ILE A 13 6.49 21.33 20.80
C ILE A 13 6.29 19.93 20.22
N LYS A 14 5.34 19.78 19.29
CA LYS A 14 5.27 18.59 18.43
C LYS A 14 6.51 18.61 17.54
N MET A 15 7.61 18.04 18.02
CA MET A 15 8.73 17.68 17.18
C MET A 15 8.31 16.49 16.32
N SER A 16 7.84 16.75 15.11
CA SER A 16 7.80 15.71 14.06
C SER A 16 9.17 15.65 13.39
N THR A 17 10.19 15.20 14.13
CA THR A 17 11.46 14.77 13.53
C THR A 17 11.29 13.32 13.09
N GLY A 18 10.91 13.15 11.83
CA GLY A 18 10.90 11.85 11.18
C GLY A 18 10.67 12.09 9.70
N PHE A 19 11.71 11.89 8.89
CA PHE A 19 11.52 11.57 7.47
C PHE A 19 10.72 10.26 7.41
N GLY A 20 9.41 10.33 7.58
CA GLY A 20 8.53 9.27 7.14
C GLY A 20 8.67 9.26 5.63
N GLN A 21 9.53 8.40 5.10
CA GLN A 21 9.63 8.22 3.66
C GLN A 21 8.23 7.88 3.16
N LYS A 22 7.61 8.81 2.44
CA LYS A 22 6.30 8.60 1.86
C LYS A 22 6.45 7.44 0.87
N ILE A 23 5.48 6.52 0.85
CA ILE A 23 5.42 5.47 -0.17
C ILE A 23 5.56 6.13 -1.54
N PRO A 24 6.48 5.65 -2.41
CA PRO A 24 6.67 6.23 -3.73
C PRO A 24 5.34 6.30 -4.49
N GLU A 25 5.16 7.35 -5.28
CA GLU A 25 3.99 7.43 -6.14
C GLU A 25 4.21 6.68 -7.44
N ILE A 26 3.14 6.15 -8.03
CA ILE A 26 3.22 5.59 -9.39
C ILE A 26 3.67 6.70 -10.34
N GLY A 27 4.66 6.41 -11.18
CA GLY A 27 5.33 7.34 -12.07
C GLY A 27 6.52 8.09 -11.45
N GLN A 28 6.71 8.01 -10.13
CA GLN A 28 7.86 8.61 -9.46
C GLN A 28 9.16 7.92 -9.90
N ARG A 29 10.22 8.72 -10.04
CA ARG A 29 11.55 8.19 -10.33
C ARG A 29 12.06 7.33 -9.17
N TRP A 30 12.59 6.15 -9.51
CA TRP A 30 13.27 5.25 -8.59
C TRP A 30 14.79 5.38 -8.75
N ASP A 31 15.46 5.82 -7.69
CA ASP A 31 16.93 5.90 -7.63
C ASP A 31 17.55 4.81 -6.75
N GLY A 32 16.72 3.90 -6.21
CA GLY A 32 17.18 2.76 -5.43
C GLY A 32 17.73 1.61 -6.28
N LYS A 33 18.25 0.58 -5.62
CA LYS A 33 18.69 -0.65 -6.28
C LYS A 33 17.50 -1.39 -6.88
N VAL A 34 17.70 -2.00 -8.04
CA VAL A 34 16.75 -2.92 -8.67
C VAL A 34 17.28 -4.34 -8.49
N ASP A 35 16.42 -5.28 -8.11
CA ASP A 35 16.75 -6.69 -8.06
C ASP A 35 16.43 -7.32 -9.42
N HIS A 36 17.47 -7.71 -10.15
CA HIS A 36 17.32 -8.31 -11.48
C HIS A 36 17.04 -9.82 -11.43
N GLY A 37 17.20 -10.45 -10.27
CA GLY A 37 16.95 -11.88 -10.05
C GLY A 37 15.50 -12.17 -9.65
N GLU A 38 14.89 -11.29 -8.85
CA GLU A 38 13.49 -11.40 -8.47
C GLU A 38 12.56 -10.72 -9.49
N LYS A 39 11.44 -11.37 -9.78
CA LYS A 39 10.43 -10.88 -10.71
C LYS A 39 9.10 -10.69 -9.99
N ILE A 40 8.36 -9.67 -10.41
CA ILE A 40 7.00 -9.43 -9.96
C ILE A 40 6.04 -9.42 -11.16
N TYR A 41 4.86 -10.04 -10.97
CA TYR A 41 3.83 -10.08 -11.99
C TYR A 41 2.78 -8.99 -11.73
N ALA A 42 2.97 -7.86 -12.39
CA ALA A 42 2.10 -6.70 -12.31
C ALA A 42 0.91 -6.83 -13.28
N PRO A 43 -0.23 -6.18 -12.99
CA PRO A 43 -1.41 -6.24 -13.85
C PRO A 43 -1.10 -5.76 -15.28
N PRO A 44 -1.75 -6.31 -16.31
CA PRO A 44 -1.67 -5.82 -17.67
C PRO A 44 -1.91 -4.30 -17.75
N PRO A 45 -1.18 -3.58 -18.62
CA PRO A 45 -0.25 -4.09 -19.65
C PRO A 45 1.19 -4.33 -19.14
N LEU A 46 1.45 -4.22 -17.83
CA LEU A 46 2.83 -4.29 -17.30
C LEU A 46 3.42 -5.70 -17.42
N GLY A 47 2.68 -6.73 -17.01
CA GLY A 47 3.17 -8.10 -17.04
C GLY A 47 4.34 -8.35 -16.08
N ILE A 48 5.32 -9.16 -16.50
CA ILE A 48 6.47 -9.52 -15.65
C ILE A 48 7.50 -8.40 -15.68
N GLN A 49 7.93 -7.95 -14.50
CA GLN A 49 8.87 -6.86 -14.31
C GLN A 49 9.98 -7.25 -13.31
N ASP A 50 11.09 -6.53 -13.33
CA ASP A 50 12.10 -6.62 -12.26
C ASP A 50 11.51 -6.11 -10.95
N GLN A 51 11.72 -6.87 -9.87
CA GLN A 51 11.21 -6.52 -8.57
C GLN A 51 12.13 -5.50 -7.88
N ILE A 52 11.52 -4.56 -7.18
CA ILE A 52 12.16 -3.80 -6.11
C ILE A 52 11.51 -4.18 -4.78
N SER A 53 12.30 -4.17 -3.71
CA SER A 53 11.81 -4.36 -2.35
C SER A 53 12.26 -3.18 -1.50
N PHE A 54 11.36 -2.64 -0.68
CA PHE A 54 11.67 -1.52 0.20
C PHE A 54 10.83 -1.58 1.47
N ASP A 55 11.38 -1.07 2.56
CA ASP A 55 10.74 -0.98 3.86
C ASP A 55 10.37 0.48 4.14
N ILE A 56 9.14 0.71 4.60
CA ILE A 56 8.73 2.01 5.11
C ILE A 56 8.09 1.81 6.46
N ALA A 57 8.74 2.31 7.51
CA ALA A 57 8.28 2.23 8.88
C ALA A 57 7.97 0.79 9.35
N GLY A 58 8.77 -0.19 8.90
CA GLY A 58 8.61 -1.60 9.23
C GLY A 58 7.60 -2.35 8.36
N ILE A 59 6.98 -1.69 7.39
CA ILE A 59 6.08 -2.31 6.42
C ILE A 59 6.88 -2.66 5.16
N LEU A 60 6.88 -3.93 4.79
CA LEU A 60 7.56 -4.41 3.59
C LEU A 60 6.69 -4.19 2.35
N PHE A 61 7.24 -3.50 1.37
CA PHE A 61 6.67 -3.33 0.05
C PHE A 61 7.50 -4.05 -0.99
N LYS A 62 6.80 -4.55 -2.00
CA LYS A 62 7.37 -4.95 -3.28
C LYS A 62 6.89 -3.97 -4.34
N GLY A 63 7.65 -3.81 -5.40
CA GLY A 63 7.26 -2.96 -6.51
C GLY A 63 7.93 -3.38 -7.78
N ALA A 64 7.60 -2.65 -8.85
CA ALA A 64 8.28 -2.79 -10.12
C ALA A 64 8.65 -1.43 -10.68
N VAL A 65 9.79 -1.40 -11.37
CA VAL A 65 10.34 -0.20 -12.00
C VAL A 65 10.48 -0.44 -13.49
N LYS A 66 9.98 0.48 -14.30
CA LYS A 66 10.15 0.51 -15.75
C LYS A 66 10.69 1.88 -16.13
N GLU A 67 11.76 1.91 -16.92
CA GLU A 67 12.40 3.17 -17.35
C GLU A 67 12.74 4.12 -16.18
N LYS A 68 13.25 3.54 -15.08
CA LYS A 68 13.53 4.25 -13.81
C LYS A 68 12.32 4.89 -13.14
N LYS A 69 11.09 4.53 -13.51
CA LYS A 69 9.87 4.97 -12.85
C LYS A 69 9.19 3.81 -12.15
N VAL A 70 8.65 4.07 -10.96
CA VAL A 70 7.81 3.09 -10.25
C VAL A 70 6.51 2.92 -11.04
N VAL A 71 6.20 1.70 -11.43
CA VAL A 71 4.98 1.38 -12.19
C VAL A 71 4.05 0.45 -11.43
N PHE A 72 4.51 -0.11 -10.31
CA PHE A 72 3.72 -0.99 -9.49
C PHE A 72 4.24 -0.98 -8.07
N ILE A 73 3.34 -1.01 -7.10
CA ILE A 73 3.66 -1.17 -5.67
C ILE A 73 2.64 -2.14 -5.09
N SER A 74 3.09 -3.09 -4.29
CA SER A 74 2.23 -3.97 -3.52
C SER A 74 2.78 -4.24 -2.12
N THR A 75 1.88 -4.64 -1.23
CA THR A 75 2.24 -5.19 0.07
C THR A 75 1.22 -6.25 0.48
N SER A 76 1.71 -7.27 1.18
CA SER A 76 0.91 -8.29 1.87
C SER A 76 1.02 -8.15 3.39
N ASP A 77 1.60 -7.05 3.87
CA ASP A 77 1.83 -6.83 5.29
C ASP A 77 0.49 -6.56 6.02
N PRO A 78 0.14 -7.37 7.04
CA PRO A 78 -1.13 -7.22 7.75
C PRO A 78 -1.21 -5.97 8.64
N ASP A 79 -0.09 -5.29 8.90
CA ASP A 79 -0.04 -4.05 9.66
C ASP A 79 -0.17 -2.81 8.77
N PHE A 80 -0.14 -2.96 7.45
CA PHE A 80 -0.39 -1.85 6.54
C PHE A 80 -1.84 -1.34 6.65
N VAL A 81 -1.97 -0.03 6.91
CA VAL A 81 -3.24 0.66 7.05
C VAL A 81 -3.42 1.72 5.97
N ILE A 82 -4.65 1.85 5.48
CA ILE A 82 -5.08 2.94 4.58
C ILE A 82 -6.20 3.68 5.30
N ASN A 83 -6.05 4.99 5.51
CA ASN A 83 -6.99 5.82 6.26
C ASN A 83 -7.46 5.20 7.60
N GLY A 84 -6.52 4.57 8.32
CA GLY A 84 -6.76 3.93 9.61
C GLY A 84 -7.44 2.55 9.54
N LYS A 85 -7.66 1.98 8.35
CA LYS A 85 -8.27 0.66 8.16
C LYS A 85 -7.25 -0.37 7.71
N LYS A 86 -7.31 -1.56 8.32
CA LYS A 86 -6.58 -2.75 7.87
C LYS A 86 -7.43 -3.50 6.86
N TYR A 87 -6.83 -3.82 5.71
CA TYR A 87 -7.52 -4.49 4.61
C TYR A 87 -7.04 -5.92 4.40
N ILE A 88 -5.74 -6.20 4.60
CA ILE A 88 -5.18 -7.54 4.45
C ILE A 88 -5.89 -8.52 5.41
N GLY A 89 -6.35 -9.65 4.87
CA GLY A 89 -7.10 -10.67 5.61
C GLY A 89 -8.59 -10.38 5.79
N ALA A 90 -9.09 -9.17 5.50
CA ALA A 90 -10.51 -8.86 5.53
C ALA A 90 -11.26 -9.62 4.42
N THR A 91 -12.51 -10.00 4.70
CA THR A 91 -13.36 -10.71 3.73
C THR A 91 -14.01 -9.75 2.76
N LEU A 92 -14.30 -10.22 1.54
CA LEU A 92 -15.01 -9.45 0.53
C LEU A 92 -16.34 -8.88 1.06
N SER A 93 -17.09 -9.67 1.82
CA SER A 93 -18.37 -9.27 2.42
C SER A 93 -18.29 -8.00 3.29
N SER A 94 -17.12 -7.73 3.88
CA SER A 94 -16.88 -6.55 4.72
C SER A 94 -16.66 -5.25 3.93
N ILE A 95 -16.51 -5.33 2.60
CA ILE A 95 -16.17 -4.19 1.76
C ILE A 95 -17.44 -3.61 1.11
N ARG A 96 -17.60 -2.29 1.24
CA ARG A 96 -18.82 -1.58 0.80
C ARG A 96 -19.13 -1.74 -0.69
N ASN A 97 -18.12 -1.76 -1.55
CA ASN A 97 -18.23 -1.86 -3.01
C ASN A 97 -17.92 -3.26 -3.55
N ARG A 98 -18.13 -4.32 -2.75
CA ARG A 98 -17.81 -5.72 -3.11
C ARG A 98 -18.33 -6.22 -4.46
N ASN A 99 -19.41 -5.62 -4.99
CA ASN A 99 -19.97 -6.00 -6.29
C ASN A 99 -19.18 -5.46 -7.49
N SER A 100 -18.17 -4.61 -7.28
CA SER A 100 -17.35 -3.97 -8.32
C SER A 100 -16.02 -4.69 -8.54
N ILE A 101 -15.97 -6.01 -8.32
CA ILE A 101 -14.76 -6.81 -8.57
C ILE A 101 -14.45 -6.80 -10.06
N LEU A 102 -13.20 -6.44 -10.36
CA LEU A 102 -12.62 -6.57 -11.68
C LEU A 102 -11.90 -7.91 -11.76
N THR A 103 -12.19 -8.66 -12.83
CA THR A 103 -11.47 -9.89 -13.16
C THR A 103 -10.58 -9.60 -14.36
N VAL A 104 -9.28 -9.79 -14.19
CA VAL A 104 -8.30 -9.68 -15.27
C VAL A 104 -7.82 -11.07 -15.65
N PRO A 105 -8.18 -11.58 -16.84
CA PRO A 105 -7.74 -12.88 -17.31
C PRO A 105 -6.22 -13.02 -17.25
N GLY A 106 -5.76 -14.15 -16.72
CA GLY A 106 -4.33 -14.44 -16.56
C GLY A 106 -3.64 -13.73 -15.39
N TRP A 107 -4.27 -12.76 -14.72
CA TRP A 107 -3.67 -12.02 -13.62
C TRP A 107 -4.37 -12.23 -12.27
N GLY A 108 -5.68 -12.03 -12.18
CA GLY A 108 -6.37 -12.17 -10.90
C GLY A 108 -7.65 -11.34 -10.79
N ARG A 109 -8.17 -11.29 -9.57
CA ARG A 109 -9.39 -10.57 -9.23
C ARG A 109 -9.08 -9.51 -8.19
N TYR A 110 -9.56 -8.30 -8.40
CA TYR A 110 -9.30 -7.20 -7.48
C TYR A 110 -10.45 -6.21 -7.44
N LEU A 111 -10.39 -5.33 -6.45
CA LEU A 111 -11.37 -4.29 -6.21
C LEU A 111 -10.63 -3.00 -5.89
N SER A 112 -10.99 -1.90 -6.55
CA SER A 112 -10.48 -0.58 -6.14
C SER A 112 -11.06 -0.18 -4.79
N ILE A 113 -10.18 0.25 -3.90
CA ILE A 113 -10.49 0.77 -2.56
C ILE A 113 -10.05 2.24 -2.49
N GLU A 114 -9.87 2.78 -1.29
CA GLU A 114 -9.51 4.18 -1.07
C GLU A 114 -8.04 4.52 -1.44
N ASP A 115 -7.75 5.80 -1.67
CA ASP A 115 -6.43 6.35 -1.99
C ASP A 115 -5.69 5.68 -3.17
N ASN A 116 -6.45 5.31 -4.20
CA ASN A 116 -5.99 4.61 -5.42
C ASN A 116 -5.37 3.23 -5.15
N TRP A 117 -5.59 2.66 -3.97
CA TRP A 117 -5.22 1.28 -3.70
C TRP A 117 -6.26 0.32 -4.28
N ASN A 118 -5.79 -0.88 -4.57
CA ASN A 118 -6.62 -1.99 -5.01
C ASN A 118 -6.39 -3.17 -4.06
N ALA A 119 -7.46 -3.83 -3.66
CA ALA A 119 -7.42 -5.06 -2.89
C ALA A 119 -7.51 -6.27 -3.82
N ALA A 120 -6.47 -7.10 -3.81
CA ALA A 120 -6.42 -8.32 -4.60
C ALA A 120 -6.87 -9.53 -3.79
N PHE A 121 -7.56 -10.43 -4.48
CA PHE A 121 -7.99 -11.72 -3.97
C PHE A 121 -7.17 -12.83 -4.63
N GLY A 122 -7.17 -14.03 -4.03
CA GLY A 122 -6.51 -15.20 -4.62
C GLY A 122 -7.05 -15.56 -6.02
N PHE A 123 -6.37 -16.50 -6.68
CA PHE A 123 -6.71 -16.94 -8.03
C PHE A 123 -7.99 -17.79 -8.12
N GLU A 124 -8.47 -18.30 -6.99
CA GLU A 124 -9.70 -19.08 -6.89
C GLU A 124 -10.95 -18.23 -7.13
N SER A 125 -12.09 -18.89 -7.36
CA SER A 125 -13.38 -18.21 -7.44
C SER A 125 -13.59 -17.32 -6.22
N VAL A 126 -13.94 -16.06 -6.48
CA VAL A 126 -14.16 -15.09 -5.41
C VAL A 126 -15.61 -15.20 -4.94
N SER A 127 -15.77 -15.30 -3.63
CA SER A 127 -17.06 -15.30 -2.93
C SER A 127 -16.98 -14.33 -1.75
N ASP A 128 -18.11 -14.14 -1.06
CA ASP A 128 -18.20 -13.24 0.09
C ASP A 128 -17.22 -13.58 1.24
N SER A 129 -16.75 -14.83 1.33
CA SER A 129 -15.76 -15.27 2.33
C SER A 129 -14.31 -15.13 1.87
N SER A 130 -14.06 -14.82 0.58
CA SER A 130 -12.72 -14.65 0.04
C SER A 130 -12.00 -13.50 0.73
N ARG A 131 -10.74 -13.71 1.09
CA ARG A 131 -9.93 -12.75 1.83
C ARG A 131 -8.99 -11.98 0.91
N ILE A 132 -8.73 -10.73 1.28
CA ILE A 132 -7.71 -9.90 0.64
C ILE A 132 -6.32 -10.48 0.96
N VAL A 133 -5.54 -10.76 -0.08
CA VAL A 133 -4.21 -11.37 0.02
C VAL A 133 -3.07 -10.36 -0.13
N PHE A 134 -3.29 -9.30 -0.91
CA PHE A 134 -2.36 -8.19 -1.02
C PHE A 134 -3.08 -6.91 -1.46
N LEU A 135 -2.47 -5.77 -1.16
CA LEU A 135 -2.89 -4.46 -1.66
C LEU A 135 -1.89 -3.99 -2.71
N PHE A 136 -2.35 -3.25 -3.72
CA PHE A 136 -1.47 -2.70 -4.75
C PHE A 136 -1.92 -1.38 -5.39
N LYS A 137 -0.95 -0.68 -6.00
CA LYS A 137 -1.09 0.47 -6.89
C LYS A 137 -0.40 0.18 -8.23
N HIS A 138 -0.96 0.65 -9.33
CA HIS A 138 -0.40 0.56 -10.68
C HIS A 138 -0.94 1.69 -11.55
#